data_AF-A0A2A9F7J1-F1
#
_entry.id   AF-A0A2A9F7J1-F1
#
_cell.length_a   1.000
_cell.length_b   1.000
_cell.length_c   1.000
_cell.angle_alpha   90.00
_cell.angle_beta   90.00
_cell.angle_gamma   90.00
#
_symmetry.space_group_name_H-M   'P 1'
#
loop_
_entity.id
_entity.type
_entity.pdbx_description
1 polymer ?
#
loop_
_entity_poly.entity_id
_entity_poly.type
_entity_poly.pdbx_seq_one_letter_code
_entity_poly.pdbx_strand_id
1 'polypeptide(L)'
;MVLSTATASAEQDPTGPVQPNIIAAAIYSVAQPTLAPPGANDWNCKPSAAHPNPVLLSNGTTANAYENWAGLSRRLADEGYCVFAGNFGGSPGAFLQTVGPIAGTAGQMASFGDKVLKATGAAKLDVVGHSQGGMNPRYWIKNLGGADKIGKLIGLSPSNYGTSLFGLLSAIQAIPPARDLVGAACPACNEQSTGSAFLTDLNAGGDTVPGVDYTVIQTRYDEVVTPYTNAYLKPAPNVRNVLLQNVCALDFTDHLGIPYDPIAQREVLNALDPQHAAAPKCVFVPPVIS
;
A
#
# COMPACT_ATOMS: atom_id res chain seq x y z
N MET A 1 -51.16 10.80 3.66
CA MET A 1 -50.01 10.61 4.56
C MET A 1 -48.78 10.42 3.68
N VAL A 2 -47.95 11.45 3.54
CA VAL A 2 -46.69 11.35 2.80
C VAL A 2 -45.67 10.77 3.76
N LEU A 3 -45.31 9.51 3.59
CA LEU A 3 -44.18 8.91 4.30
C LEU A 3 -42.92 9.24 3.51
N SER A 4 -42.27 10.33 3.93
CA SER A 4 -40.90 10.66 3.56
C SER A 4 -39.97 9.67 4.26
N THR A 5 -39.40 8.72 3.53
CA THR A 5 -38.29 7.90 4.03
C THR A 5 -37.01 8.71 3.89
N ALA A 6 -36.50 9.18 5.03
CA ALA A 6 -35.23 9.89 5.12
C ALA A 6 -34.06 9.01 4.65
N THR A 7 -33.19 9.63 3.88
CA THR A 7 -31.88 9.17 3.38
C THR A 7 -30.87 9.02 4.52
N ALA A 8 -30.04 7.97 4.45
CA ALA A 8 -28.67 7.96 5.00
C ALA A 8 -27.93 6.69 4.51
N SER A 9 -27.42 6.69 3.28
CA SER A 9 -26.26 5.84 2.96
C SER A 9 -25.04 6.59 3.49
N ALA A 10 -24.22 5.95 4.33
CA ALA A 10 -22.96 6.54 4.75
C ALA A 10 -22.10 6.78 3.49
N GLU A 11 -22.05 8.05 3.11
CA GLU A 11 -21.43 8.54 1.87
C GLU A 11 -19.90 8.48 1.94
N GLN A 12 -19.40 8.51 3.18
CA GLN A 12 -18.01 8.55 3.55
C GLN A 12 -17.80 7.65 4.77
N ASP A 13 -16.75 6.82 4.72
CA ASP A 13 -16.40 5.99 5.87
C ASP A 13 -15.83 6.85 7.02
N PRO A 14 -16.00 6.45 8.29
CA PRO A 14 -15.36 7.13 9.41
C PRO A 14 -13.83 7.17 9.26
N THR A 15 -13.24 8.35 9.48
CA THR A 15 -11.79 8.59 9.39
C THR A 15 -11.20 9.08 10.72
N GLY A 16 -9.88 8.99 10.86
CA GLY A 16 -9.12 9.56 11.98
C GLY A 16 -8.15 10.68 11.54
N PRO A 17 -7.42 11.31 12.47
CA PRO A 17 -6.47 12.37 12.17
C PRO A 17 -5.25 11.86 11.38
N VAL A 18 -4.50 12.78 10.77
CA VAL A 18 -3.16 12.48 10.25
C VAL A 18 -2.23 12.11 11.40
N GLN A 19 -1.33 11.15 11.17
CA GLN A 19 -0.37 10.67 12.16
C GLN A 19 1.07 10.98 11.72
N PRO A 20 1.98 11.29 12.66
CA PRO A 20 3.34 11.68 12.33
C PRO A 20 4.22 10.50 11.89
N ASN A 21 3.89 9.28 12.29
CA ASN A 21 4.60 8.05 11.92
C ASN A 21 3.71 6.82 12.12
N ILE A 22 4.18 5.68 11.63
CA ILE A 22 3.47 4.40 11.68
C ILE A 22 3.20 3.91 13.11
N ILE A 23 4.11 4.16 14.08
CA ILE A 23 3.93 3.74 15.47
C ILE A 23 2.78 4.49 16.13
N ALA A 24 2.73 5.82 15.97
CA ALA A 24 1.64 6.64 16.46
C ALA A 24 0.29 6.22 15.83
N ALA A 25 0.29 5.92 14.53
CA ALA A 25 -0.89 5.44 13.83
C ALA A 25 -1.34 4.04 14.28
N ALA A 26 -0.41 3.13 14.56
CA ALA A 26 -0.69 1.81 15.11
C ALA A 26 -1.33 1.91 16.49
N ILE A 27 -0.77 2.73 17.39
CA ILE A 27 -1.33 2.96 18.73
C ILE A 27 -2.74 3.54 18.63
N TYR A 28 -2.97 4.49 17.72
CA TYR A 28 -4.28 5.09 17.52
C TYR A 28 -5.32 4.08 17.00
N SER A 29 -4.94 3.22 16.04
CA SER A 29 -5.88 2.26 15.43
C SER A 29 -6.25 1.09 16.34
N VAL A 30 -5.59 0.88 17.48
CA VAL A 30 -5.99 -0.14 18.47
C VAL A 30 -7.46 0.00 18.89
N ALA A 31 -7.89 1.23 19.16
CA ALA A 31 -9.25 1.49 19.61
C ALA A 31 -10.28 1.43 18.47
N GLN A 32 -9.85 1.69 17.23
CA GLN A 32 -10.71 1.78 16.05
C GLN A 32 -10.01 1.19 14.81
N PRO A 33 -9.84 -0.15 14.74
CA PRO A 33 -9.02 -0.81 13.72
C PRO A 33 -9.61 -0.78 12.31
N THR A 34 -10.86 -0.32 12.18
CA THR A 34 -11.62 -0.24 10.93
C THR A 34 -11.73 1.17 10.37
N LEU A 35 -11.06 2.17 10.96
CA LEU A 35 -11.05 3.52 10.39
C LEU A 35 -10.42 3.51 9.01
N ALA A 36 -10.99 4.32 8.12
CA ALA A 36 -10.29 4.74 6.92
C ALA A 36 -9.21 5.78 7.28
N PRO A 37 -8.05 5.79 6.60
CA PRO A 37 -7.09 6.87 6.75
C PRO A 37 -7.72 8.22 6.31
N PRO A 38 -7.25 9.36 6.86
CA PRO A 38 -7.78 10.68 6.53
C PRO A 38 -7.80 10.93 5.01
N GLY A 39 -8.93 11.40 4.51
CA GLY A 39 -9.12 11.71 3.08
C GLY A 39 -9.45 10.51 2.19
N ALA A 40 -9.51 9.28 2.73
CA ALA A 40 -9.91 8.10 1.97
C ALA A 40 -11.41 7.78 2.12
N ASN A 41 -11.90 6.96 1.20
CA ASN A 41 -13.22 6.32 1.20
C ASN A 41 -14.40 7.31 1.19
N ASP A 42 -14.26 8.42 0.48
CA ASP A 42 -15.41 9.18 -0.03
C ASP A 42 -15.94 8.46 -1.28
N TRP A 43 -17.07 7.77 -1.14
CA TRP A 43 -17.66 6.98 -2.21
C TRP A 43 -18.37 7.81 -3.28
N ASN A 44 -18.50 9.13 -3.07
CA ASN A 44 -19.03 10.07 -4.07
C ASN A 44 -17.95 10.84 -4.81
N CYS A 45 -16.67 10.68 -4.41
CA CYS A 45 -15.57 11.28 -5.12
C CYS A 45 -15.56 10.89 -6.60
N LYS A 46 -15.43 11.89 -7.47
CA LYS A 46 -15.32 11.73 -8.92
C LYS A 46 -13.92 12.15 -9.37
N PRO A 47 -13.12 11.23 -9.94
CA PRO A 47 -11.80 11.55 -10.49
C PRO A 47 -11.89 12.71 -11.49
N SER A 48 -10.93 13.62 -11.40
CA SER A 48 -10.87 14.81 -12.27
C SER A 48 -10.18 14.49 -13.60
N ALA A 49 -10.20 15.42 -14.54
CA ALA A 49 -9.41 15.28 -15.77
C ALA A 49 -7.90 15.28 -15.51
N ALA A 50 -7.44 15.96 -14.43
CA ALA A 50 -6.03 15.98 -14.04
C ALA A 50 -5.61 14.65 -13.38
N HIS A 51 -6.52 14.04 -12.62
CA HIS A 51 -6.30 12.77 -11.93
C HIS A 51 -7.45 11.80 -12.25
N PRO A 52 -7.45 11.18 -13.46
CA PRO A 52 -8.59 10.38 -13.94
C PRO A 52 -8.71 9.01 -13.28
N ASN A 53 -7.65 8.51 -12.66
CA ASN A 53 -7.63 7.25 -11.94
C ASN A 53 -7.75 7.53 -10.42
N PRO A 54 -8.71 6.91 -9.70
CA PRO A 54 -8.67 6.90 -8.24
C PRO A 54 -7.47 6.06 -7.76
N VAL A 55 -7.04 6.31 -6.53
CA VAL A 55 -5.90 5.62 -5.92
C VAL A 55 -6.39 4.62 -4.87
N LEU A 56 -5.99 3.36 -4.99
CA LEU A 56 -6.18 2.33 -3.98
C LEU A 56 -4.91 2.12 -3.16
N LEU A 57 -5.00 2.25 -1.85
CA LEU A 57 -3.92 2.01 -0.91
C LEU A 57 -3.94 0.56 -0.39
N SER A 58 -2.81 -0.12 -0.47
CA SER A 58 -2.67 -1.57 -0.23
C SER A 58 -1.67 -1.86 0.90
N ASN A 59 -2.17 -2.33 2.03
CA ASN A 59 -1.43 -2.38 3.30
C ASN A 59 -0.32 -3.44 3.32
N GLY A 60 0.68 -3.22 4.16
CA GLY A 60 1.73 -4.19 4.47
C GLY A 60 1.25 -5.33 5.38
N THR A 61 2.12 -6.32 5.59
CA THR A 61 1.86 -7.44 6.50
C THR A 61 1.48 -6.92 7.89
N THR A 62 0.45 -7.49 8.52
CA THR A 62 -0.09 -7.11 9.84
C THR A 62 -0.78 -5.75 9.94
N ALA A 63 -0.54 -4.83 9.00
CA ALA A 63 -1.03 -3.46 9.10
C ALA A 63 -2.49 -3.32 8.63
N ASN A 64 -3.30 -2.57 9.38
CA ASN A 64 -4.60 -2.09 8.91
C ASN A 64 -4.46 -0.81 8.04
N ALA A 65 -5.55 -0.44 7.38
CA ALA A 65 -5.60 0.66 6.43
C ALA A 65 -5.27 2.02 7.06
N TYR A 66 -5.78 2.28 8.26
CA TYR A 66 -5.49 3.53 8.96
C TYR A 66 -4.01 3.62 9.34
N GLU A 67 -3.50 2.58 10.03
CA GLU A 67 -2.11 2.50 10.49
C GLU A 67 -1.13 2.72 9.35
N ASN A 68 -1.31 2.07 8.20
CA ASN A 68 -0.34 2.15 7.14
C ASN A 68 -0.36 3.50 6.40
N TRP A 69 -1.51 4.19 6.38
CA TRP A 69 -1.76 5.28 5.43
C TRP A 69 -2.17 6.61 6.04
N ALA A 70 -2.19 6.74 7.37
CA ALA A 70 -2.55 8.00 8.03
C ALA A 70 -1.60 9.18 7.73
N GLY A 71 -0.43 8.93 7.11
CA GLY A 71 0.43 9.98 6.54
C GLY A 71 0.09 10.31 5.08
N LEU A 72 0.22 9.33 4.17
CA LEU A 72 0.11 9.56 2.72
C LEU A 72 -1.31 9.83 2.23
N SER A 73 -2.33 9.20 2.82
CA SER A 73 -3.71 9.28 2.31
C SER A 73 -4.22 10.72 2.25
N ARG A 74 -4.01 11.49 3.33
CA ARG A 74 -4.45 12.89 3.37
C ARG A 74 -3.72 13.72 2.32
N ARG A 75 -2.42 13.49 2.16
CA ARG A 75 -1.60 14.20 1.18
C ARG A 75 -2.09 13.95 -0.25
N LEU A 76 -2.44 12.71 -0.59
CA LEU A 76 -3.03 12.39 -1.90
C LEU A 76 -4.38 13.10 -2.10
N ALA A 77 -5.24 13.10 -1.08
CA ALA A 77 -6.53 13.78 -1.14
C ALA A 77 -6.37 15.31 -1.31
N ASP A 78 -5.39 15.91 -0.62
CA ASP A 78 -5.07 17.35 -0.75
C ASP A 78 -4.50 17.71 -2.13
N GLU A 79 -3.86 16.76 -2.81
CA GLU A 79 -3.41 16.89 -4.21
C GLU A 79 -4.56 16.57 -5.20
N GLY A 80 -5.79 16.31 -4.72
CA GLY A 80 -6.98 16.17 -5.56
C GLY A 80 -7.25 14.75 -6.09
N TYR A 81 -6.60 13.72 -5.56
CA TYR A 81 -6.92 12.33 -5.88
C TYR A 81 -8.15 11.83 -5.12
N CYS A 82 -8.98 11.02 -5.76
CA CYS A 82 -9.95 10.18 -5.05
C CYS A 82 -9.21 8.98 -4.44
N VAL A 83 -9.10 8.93 -3.11
CA VAL A 83 -8.31 7.93 -2.39
C VAL A 83 -9.22 6.89 -1.75
N PHE A 84 -8.84 5.62 -1.84
CA PHE A 84 -9.53 4.51 -1.20
C PHE A 84 -8.54 3.59 -0.51
N ALA A 85 -8.92 3.04 0.64
CA ALA A 85 -8.11 2.10 1.41
C ALA A 85 -9.01 1.09 2.12
N GLY A 86 -8.57 -0.16 2.23
CA GLY A 86 -9.36 -1.23 2.82
C GLY A 86 -8.53 -2.20 3.65
N ASN A 87 -9.21 -2.91 4.54
CA ASN A 87 -8.65 -4.00 5.33
C ASN A 87 -8.93 -5.33 4.60
N PHE A 88 -7.86 -6.06 4.26
CA PHE A 88 -7.91 -7.31 3.52
C PHE A 88 -7.00 -8.34 4.18
N GLY A 89 -7.26 -9.64 3.97
CA GLY A 89 -6.38 -10.71 4.43
C GLY A 89 -6.37 -10.93 5.95
N GLY A 90 -7.22 -10.25 6.72
CA GLY A 90 -7.45 -10.50 8.14
C GLY A 90 -8.91 -10.85 8.44
N SER A 91 -9.20 -11.13 9.70
CA SER A 91 -10.60 -11.28 10.14
C SER A 91 -11.31 -9.92 10.07
N PRO A 92 -12.60 -9.87 9.68
CA PRO A 92 -13.36 -8.63 9.69
C PRO A 92 -13.31 -7.93 11.05
N GLY A 93 -12.98 -6.65 11.07
CA GLY A 93 -12.88 -5.86 12.32
C GLY A 93 -11.62 -6.07 13.15
N ALA A 94 -10.73 -6.99 12.76
CA ALA A 94 -9.48 -7.22 13.48
C ALA A 94 -8.45 -6.12 13.22
N PHE A 95 -7.61 -5.86 14.22
CA PHE A 95 -6.45 -4.98 14.08
C PHE A 95 -5.44 -5.52 13.05
N LEU A 96 -5.10 -6.81 13.16
CA LEU A 96 -4.18 -7.47 12.24
C LEU A 96 -4.86 -7.79 10.92
N GLN A 97 -4.33 -7.22 9.85
CA GLN A 97 -4.75 -7.47 8.47
C GLN A 97 -3.56 -8.00 7.65
N THR A 98 -3.81 -8.42 6.41
CA THR A 98 -2.77 -8.85 5.47
C THR A 98 -1.91 -10.02 6.03
N VAL A 99 -2.55 -10.93 6.76
CA VAL A 99 -1.93 -12.11 7.41
C VAL A 99 -2.31 -13.44 6.76
N GLY A 100 -3.49 -13.53 6.15
CA GLY A 100 -4.02 -14.69 5.46
C GLY A 100 -3.39 -14.92 4.08
N PRO A 101 -3.73 -16.03 3.39
CA PRO A 101 -3.12 -16.38 2.11
C PRO A 101 -3.16 -15.23 1.09
N ILE A 102 -2.02 -14.93 0.46
CA ILE A 102 -1.86 -13.74 -0.40
C ILE A 102 -2.82 -13.76 -1.58
N ALA A 103 -3.04 -14.92 -2.22
CA ALA A 103 -3.98 -15.04 -3.32
C ALA A 103 -5.41 -14.64 -2.90
N GLY A 104 -5.83 -15.03 -1.69
CA GLY A 104 -7.13 -14.66 -1.12
C GLY A 104 -7.21 -13.17 -0.81
N THR A 105 -6.15 -12.61 -0.23
CA THR A 105 -6.03 -11.17 0.03
C THR A 105 -6.12 -10.35 -1.27
N ALA A 106 -5.41 -10.76 -2.32
CA ALA A 106 -5.47 -10.13 -3.64
C ALA A 106 -6.88 -10.24 -4.27
N GLY A 107 -7.61 -11.33 -4.05
CA GLY A 107 -9.00 -11.47 -4.48
C GLY A 107 -9.97 -10.50 -3.78
N GLN A 108 -9.77 -10.27 -2.48
CA GLN A 108 -10.52 -9.25 -1.74
C GLN A 108 -10.22 -7.83 -2.24
N MET A 109 -8.94 -7.54 -2.51
CA MET A 109 -8.51 -6.28 -3.11
C MET A 109 -9.14 -6.07 -4.49
N ALA A 110 -9.14 -7.09 -5.35
CA ALA A 110 -9.75 -7.02 -6.68
C ALA A 110 -11.26 -6.69 -6.59
N SER A 111 -11.96 -7.36 -5.67
CA SER A 111 -13.38 -7.11 -5.44
C SER A 111 -13.64 -5.70 -4.91
N PHE A 112 -12.75 -5.17 -4.07
CA PHE A 112 -12.83 -3.79 -3.59
C PHE A 112 -12.53 -2.78 -4.70
N GLY A 113 -11.51 -3.03 -5.52
CA GLY A 113 -11.20 -2.23 -6.71
C GLY A 113 -12.38 -2.14 -7.68
N ASP A 114 -13.11 -3.24 -7.90
CA ASP A 114 -14.33 -3.23 -8.73
C ASP A 114 -15.42 -2.33 -8.16
N LYS A 115 -15.56 -2.28 -6.83
CA LYS A 115 -16.48 -1.33 -6.17
C LYS A 115 -16.01 0.12 -6.37
N VAL A 116 -14.71 0.39 -6.25
CA VAL A 116 -14.14 1.73 -6.48
C VAL A 116 -14.37 2.18 -7.92
N LEU A 117 -14.07 1.34 -8.92
CA LEU A 117 -14.29 1.67 -10.34
C LEU A 117 -15.76 1.93 -10.63
N LYS A 118 -16.67 1.11 -10.08
CA LYS A 118 -18.11 1.31 -10.20
C LYS A 118 -18.59 2.61 -9.56
N ALA A 119 -18.12 2.93 -8.36
CA ALA A 119 -18.54 4.12 -7.62
C ALA A 119 -18.03 5.42 -8.27
N THR A 120 -16.78 5.42 -8.72
CA THR A 120 -16.11 6.59 -9.32
C THR A 120 -16.48 6.78 -10.79
N GLY A 121 -16.77 5.69 -11.51
CA GLY A 121 -16.95 5.67 -12.96
C GLY A 121 -15.64 5.63 -13.76
N ALA A 122 -14.50 5.49 -13.09
CA ALA A 122 -13.20 5.39 -13.75
C ALA A 122 -13.02 4.04 -14.46
N ALA A 123 -12.30 4.05 -15.57
CA ALA A 123 -11.97 2.83 -16.33
C ALA A 123 -10.84 2.03 -15.66
N LYS A 124 -9.89 2.72 -15.03
CA LYS A 124 -8.76 2.15 -14.29
C LYS A 124 -8.58 2.87 -12.96
N LEU A 125 -7.87 2.23 -12.05
CA LEU A 125 -7.36 2.83 -10.81
C LEU A 125 -5.83 2.67 -10.76
N ASP A 126 -5.17 3.45 -9.91
CA ASP A 126 -3.76 3.28 -9.58
C ASP A 126 -3.64 2.66 -8.18
N VAL A 127 -2.63 1.83 -7.96
CA VAL A 127 -2.40 1.18 -6.66
C VAL A 127 -1.10 1.67 -6.06
N VAL A 128 -1.16 2.16 -4.82
CA VAL A 128 0.03 2.41 -3.99
C VAL A 128 0.05 1.35 -2.89
N GLY A 129 1.14 0.58 -2.81
CA GLY A 129 1.26 -0.52 -1.87
C GLY A 129 2.52 -0.45 -1.05
N HIS A 130 2.44 -0.82 0.23
CA HIS A 130 3.59 -0.88 1.12
C HIS A 130 3.92 -2.34 1.44
N SER A 131 5.21 -2.73 1.41
CA SER A 131 5.63 -4.08 1.82
C SER A 131 4.89 -5.17 1.04
N GLN A 132 4.29 -6.15 1.72
CA GLN A 132 3.39 -7.13 1.11
C GLN A 132 2.33 -6.50 0.19
N GLY A 133 1.79 -5.34 0.58
CA GLY A 133 0.79 -4.61 -0.18
C GLY A 133 1.28 -4.02 -1.50
N GLY A 134 2.59 -3.86 -1.70
CA GLY A 134 3.16 -3.55 -3.01
C GLY A 134 3.37 -4.78 -3.91
N MET A 135 3.36 -5.98 -3.31
CA MET A 135 3.46 -7.26 -4.02
C MET A 135 2.08 -7.87 -4.32
N ASN A 136 1.10 -7.78 -3.41
CA ASN A 136 -0.26 -8.30 -3.58
C ASN A 136 -0.92 -7.90 -4.91
N PRO A 137 -0.81 -6.63 -5.38
CA PRO A 137 -1.38 -6.21 -6.65
C PRO A 137 -0.79 -6.95 -7.85
N ARG A 138 0.45 -7.46 -7.79
CA ARG A 138 1.02 -8.26 -8.88
C ARG A 138 0.25 -9.57 -9.07
N TYR A 139 -0.22 -10.19 -7.99
CA TYR A 139 -1.07 -11.37 -8.10
C TYR A 139 -2.42 -11.02 -8.74
N TRP A 140 -3.03 -9.89 -8.36
CA TRP A 140 -4.25 -9.41 -9.00
C TRP A 140 -4.04 -9.15 -10.50
N ILE A 141 -2.99 -8.42 -10.86
CA ILE A 141 -2.65 -8.10 -12.25
C ILE A 141 -2.48 -9.38 -13.08
N LYS A 142 -1.71 -10.35 -12.58
CA LYS A 142 -1.36 -11.58 -13.33
C LYS A 142 -2.48 -12.62 -13.38
N ASN A 143 -3.25 -12.78 -12.29
CA ASN A 143 -4.10 -13.95 -12.10
C ASN A 143 -5.59 -13.63 -11.97
N LEU A 144 -5.96 -12.37 -11.70
CA LEU A 144 -7.34 -11.98 -11.37
C LEU A 144 -7.86 -10.87 -12.30
N GLY A 145 -7.27 -10.72 -13.48
CA GLY A 145 -7.70 -9.74 -14.50
C GLY A 145 -7.40 -8.28 -14.14
N GLY A 146 -6.41 -8.03 -13.26
CA GLY A 146 -6.06 -6.67 -12.84
C GLY A 146 -5.37 -5.84 -13.93
N ALA A 147 -4.79 -6.46 -14.96
CA ALA A 147 -4.09 -5.75 -16.05
C ALA A 147 -4.99 -4.72 -16.78
N ASP A 148 -6.28 -5.02 -16.92
CA ASP A 148 -7.25 -4.13 -17.57
C ASP A 148 -7.78 -3.04 -16.63
N LYS A 149 -7.56 -3.19 -15.32
CA LYS A 149 -8.17 -2.36 -14.26
C LYS A 149 -7.15 -1.48 -13.54
N ILE A 150 -5.86 -1.82 -13.59
CA ILE A 150 -4.79 -1.07 -12.96
C ILE A 150 -4.04 -0.29 -14.04
N GLY A 151 -3.85 1.02 -13.81
CA GLY A 151 -3.00 1.87 -14.64
C GLY A 151 -1.56 1.83 -14.16
N LYS A 152 -1.36 2.08 -12.87
CA LYS A 152 -0.05 2.13 -12.24
C LYS A 152 0.01 1.31 -10.96
N LEU A 153 1.14 0.65 -10.72
CA LEU A 153 1.50 0.03 -9.45
C LEU A 153 2.74 0.71 -8.88
N ILE A 154 2.57 1.40 -7.76
CA ILE A 154 3.64 2.07 -7.02
C ILE A 154 3.88 1.30 -5.71
N GLY A 155 5.01 0.61 -5.62
CA GLY A 155 5.42 -0.12 -4.43
C GLY A 155 6.39 0.69 -3.56
N LEU A 156 6.05 0.87 -2.29
CA LEU A 156 6.94 1.34 -1.22
C LEU A 156 7.51 0.12 -0.50
N SER A 157 8.82 -0.11 -0.61
CA SER A 157 9.48 -1.29 -0.06
C SER A 157 8.78 -2.65 -0.31
N PRO A 158 8.32 -2.96 -1.54
CA PRO A 158 7.54 -4.17 -1.82
C PRO A 158 8.35 -5.46 -1.62
N SER A 159 7.73 -6.54 -1.14
CA SER A 159 8.39 -7.85 -0.99
C SER A 159 8.35 -8.70 -2.29
N ASN A 160 8.70 -8.10 -3.43
CA ASN A 160 8.54 -8.69 -4.77
C ASN A 160 9.25 -10.04 -4.98
N TYR A 161 10.45 -10.19 -4.41
CA TYR A 161 11.22 -11.44 -4.37
C TYR A 161 11.34 -12.00 -2.94
N GLY A 162 10.46 -11.54 -2.06
CA GLY A 162 10.35 -12.00 -0.68
C GLY A 162 11.41 -11.47 0.26
N THR A 163 11.37 -12.00 1.46
CA THR A 163 12.19 -11.66 2.62
C THR A 163 12.51 -12.94 3.41
N SER A 164 13.30 -12.84 4.47
CA SER A 164 13.40 -13.89 5.48
C SER A 164 12.27 -13.78 6.51
N LEU A 165 11.86 -14.92 7.09
CA LEU A 165 10.92 -14.91 8.22
C LEU A 165 11.46 -14.08 9.40
N PHE A 166 12.78 -14.05 9.59
CA PHE A 166 13.42 -13.21 10.60
C PHE A 166 13.16 -11.72 10.35
N GLY A 167 13.33 -11.22 9.12
CA GLY A 167 13.04 -9.83 8.77
C GLY A 167 11.57 -9.47 9.03
N LEU A 168 10.64 -10.34 8.63
CA LEU A 168 9.20 -10.20 8.93
C LEU A 168 8.91 -10.13 10.43
N LEU A 169 9.50 -11.02 11.24
CA LEU A 169 9.30 -11.03 12.68
C LEU A 169 9.88 -9.79 13.36
N SER A 170 11.03 -9.29 12.91
CA SER A 170 11.62 -8.03 13.40
C SER A 170 10.70 -6.84 13.15
N ALA A 171 10.10 -6.76 11.96
CA ALA A 171 9.13 -5.71 11.62
C ALA A 171 7.90 -5.76 12.55
N ILE A 172 7.35 -6.95 12.76
CA ILE A 172 6.20 -7.19 13.64
C ILE A 172 6.52 -6.78 15.09
N GLN A 173 7.70 -7.13 15.59
CA GLN A 173 8.11 -6.81 16.96
C GLN A 173 8.30 -5.31 17.20
N ALA A 174 8.60 -4.53 16.16
CA ALA A 174 8.77 -3.09 16.25
C ALA A 174 7.45 -2.32 16.37
N ILE A 175 6.31 -2.92 16.02
CA ILE A 175 4.98 -2.34 16.20
C ILE A 175 4.35 -2.92 17.48
N PRO A 176 4.28 -2.17 18.61
CA PRO A 176 3.86 -2.75 19.90
C PRO A 176 2.47 -3.41 19.87
N PRO A 177 1.43 -2.79 19.28
CA PRO A 177 0.13 -3.46 19.17
C PRO A 177 0.16 -4.73 18.34
N ALA A 178 0.94 -4.77 17.25
CA ALA A 178 1.05 -5.96 16.43
C ALA A 178 1.76 -7.07 17.18
N ARG A 179 2.93 -6.78 17.78
CA ARG A 179 3.70 -7.69 18.63
C ARG A 179 2.83 -8.38 19.69
N ASP A 180 1.98 -7.63 20.36
CA ASP A 180 1.17 -8.14 21.47
C ASP A 180 -0.03 -9.00 20.99
N LEU A 181 -0.39 -8.91 19.70
CA LEU A 181 -1.53 -9.61 19.09
C LEU A 181 -1.14 -10.77 18.16
N VAL A 182 0.14 -10.94 17.83
CA VAL A 182 0.58 -11.98 16.89
C VAL A 182 0.50 -13.37 17.53
N GLY A 183 -0.40 -14.20 16.99
CA GLY A 183 -0.45 -15.65 17.19
C GLY A 183 0.22 -16.43 16.05
N ALA A 184 0.37 -17.74 16.22
CA ALA A 184 1.15 -18.63 15.33
C ALA A 184 0.68 -18.76 13.86
N ALA A 185 -0.43 -18.13 13.45
CA ALA A 185 -1.00 -18.28 12.10
C ALA A 185 -0.85 -17.02 11.24
N CYS A 186 0.21 -16.97 10.43
CA CYS A 186 0.39 -16.00 9.36
C CYS A 186 0.80 -16.72 8.06
N PRO A 187 -0.14 -17.31 7.29
CA PRO A 187 0.16 -17.92 5.99
C PRO A 187 0.95 -16.99 5.06
N ALA A 188 0.61 -15.70 5.04
CA ALA A 188 1.31 -14.72 4.21
C ALA A 188 2.79 -14.56 4.59
N CYS A 189 3.16 -14.75 5.86
CA CYS A 189 4.54 -14.67 6.31
C CYS A 189 5.38 -15.81 5.72
N ASN A 190 4.81 -17.01 5.62
CA ASN A 190 5.46 -18.15 4.97
C ASN A 190 5.52 -17.96 3.45
N GLU A 191 4.44 -17.47 2.84
CA GLU A 191 4.39 -17.22 1.40
C GLU A 191 5.33 -16.09 0.97
N GLN A 192 5.64 -15.12 1.84
CA GLN A 192 6.64 -14.07 1.58
C GLN A 192 8.09 -14.52 1.76
N SER A 193 8.33 -15.73 2.27
CA SER A 193 9.70 -16.24 2.41
C SER A 193 10.33 -16.43 1.04
N THR A 194 11.54 -15.89 0.82
CA THR A 194 12.27 -16.08 -0.44
C THR A 194 12.35 -17.56 -0.80
N GLY A 195 11.99 -17.90 -2.04
CA GLY A 195 11.95 -19.29 -2.52
C GLY A 195 10.67 -20.05 -2.15
N SER A 196 9.67 -19.41 -1.54
CA SER A 196 8.35 -20.02 -1.37
C SER A 196 7.74 -20.43 -2.72
N ALA A 197 6.85 -21.44 -2.70
CA ALA A 197 6.12 -21.85 -3.89
C ALA A 197 5.31 -20.66 -4.46
N PHE A 198 4.64 -19.89 -3.59
CA PHE A 198 3.89 -18.71 -3.99
C PHE A 198 4.74 -17.69 -4.76
N LEU A 199 5.92 -17.31 -4.25
CA LEU A 199 6.78 -16.32 -4.93
C LEU A 199 7.43 -16.90 -6.19
N THR A 200 7.71 -18.20 -6.21
CA THR A 200 8.19 -18.90 -7.40
C THR A 200 7.16 -18.78 -8.52
N ASP A 201 5.90 -19.06 -8.23
CA ASP A 201 4.79 -18.96 -9.18
C ASP A 201 4.51 -17.49 -9.58
N LEU A 202 4.49 -16.57 -8.60
CA LEU A 202 4.24 -15.15 -8.87
C LEU A 202 5.31 -14.53 -9.77
N ASN A 203 6.58 -14.95 -9.64
CA ASN A 203 7.69 -14.42 -10.44
C ASN A 203 7.95 -15.22 -11.74
N ALA A 204 7.24 -16.34 -11.94
CA ALA A 204 7.30 -17.09 -13.19
C ALA A 204 6.70 -16.28 -14.36
N GLY A 205 7.30 -16.39 -15.54
CA GLY A 205 6.81 -15.71 -16.75
C GLY A 205 7.06 -14.19 -16.81
N GLY A 206 7.82 -13.63 -15.85
CA GLY A 206 8.20 -12.23 -15.82
C GLY A 206 7.47 -11.40 -14.78
N ASP A 207 8.00 -10.19 -14.57
CA ASP A 207 7.65 -9.34 -13.44
C ASP A 207 6.45 -8.44 -13.73
N THR A 208 6.24 -8.11 -15.00
CA THR A 208 5.27 -7.12 -15.47
C THR A 208 4.29 -7.71 -16.47
N VAL A 209 3.11 -7.08 -16.55
CA VAL A 209 2.11 -7.30 -17.60
C VAL A 209 1.96 -6.01 -18.41
N PRO A 210 1.86 -6.07 -19.76
CA PRO A 210 1.66 -4.89 -20.59
C PRO A 210 0.43 -4.07 -20.19
N GLY A 211 0.50 -2.74 -20.37
CA GLY A 211 -0.60 -1.84 -20.06
C GLY A 211 -0.69 -1.38 -18.59
N VAL A 212 0.30 -1.77 -17.77
CA VAL A 212 0.49 -1.28 -16.40
C VAL A 212 1.89 -0.68 -16.27
N ASP A 213 2.02 0.49 -15.64
CA ASP A 213 3.31 1.07 -15.28
C ASP A 213 3.69 0.72 -13.84
N TYR A 214 4.96 0.40 -13.61
CA TYR A 214 5.45 -0.07 -12.33
C TYR A 214 6.51 0.89 -11.79
N THR A 215 6.34 1.36 -10.57
CA THR A 215 7.38 2.09 -9.84
C THR A 215 7.65 1.39 -8.51
N VAL A 216 8.92 1.16 -8.20
CA VAL A 216 9.38 0.70 -6.88
C VAL A 216 10.18 1.82 -6.25
N ILE A 217 9.82 2.22 -5.03
CA ILE A 217 10.55 3.17 -4.22
C ILE A 217 11.10 2.39 -3.03
N GLN A 218 12.42 2.32 -2.94
CA GLN A 218 13.14 1.46 -2.02
C GLN A 218 14.15 2.26 -1.21
N THR A 219 14.36 1.87 0.04
CA THR A 219 15.47 2.32 0.89
C THR A 219 16.56 1.26 0.97
N ARG A 220 17.84 1.68 1.01
CA ARG A 220 18.95 0.74 1.30
C ARG A 220 19.00 0.30 2.76
N TYR A 221 18.29 1.00 3.64
CA TYR A 221 18.21 0.72 5.07
C TYR A 221 17.09 -0.27 5.42
N ASP A 222 16.48 -0.89 4.41
CA ASP A 222 15.43 -1.89 4.59
C ASP A 222 16.00 -3.14 5.26
N GLU A 223 15.62 -3.33 6.51
CA GLU A 223 15.99 -4.45 7.39
C GLU A 223 15.02 -5.63 7.28
N VAL A 224 13.90 -5.44 6.58
CA VAL A 224 12.85 -6.45 6.43
C VAL A 224 13.04 -7.16 5.11
N VAL A 225 12.94 -6.47 3.98
CA VAL A 225 13.17 -7.04 2.65
C VAL A 225 14.67 -7.04 2.38
N THR A 226 15.35 -8.11 2.76
CA THR A 226 16.82 -8.22 2.66
C THR A 226 17.25 -9.30 1.66
N PRO A 227 18.20 -9.01 0.74
CA PRO A 227 18.76 -7.68 0.46
C PRO A 227 17.67 -6.73 -0.07
N TYR A 228 17.80 -5.42 0.18
CA TYR A 228 16.81 -4.40 -0.24
C TYR A 228 16.47 -4.47 -1.73
N THR A 229 17.38 -4.98 -2.54
CA THR A 229 17.19 -5.20 -3.98
C THR A 229 16.14 -6.25 -4.31
N ASN A 230 15.72 -7.10 -3.37
CA ASN A 230 14.60 -8.03 -3.54
C ASN A 230 13.26 -7.30 -3.79
N ALA A 231 13.19 -6.02 -3.49
CA ALA A 231 12.04 -5.20 -3.82
C ALA A 231 11.96 -4.82 -5.30
N TYR A 232 13.09 -4.75 -5.99
CA TYR A 232 13.12 -4.30 -7.37
C TYR A 232 12.46 -5.30 -8.31
N LEU A 233 11.77 -4.76 -9.30
CA LEU A 233 11.34 -5.53 -10.47
C LEU A 233 12.48 -5.55 -11.50
N LYS A 234 12.53 -6.59 -12.33
CA LYS A 234 13.47 -6.69 -13.43
C LYS A 234 13.33 -5.48 -14.38
N PRO A 235 14.43 -4.97 -14.96
CA PRO A 235 14.38 -3.88 -15.91
C PRO A 235 13.43 -4.19 -17.08
N ALA A 236 12.51 -3.27 -17.34
CA ALA A 236 11.59 -3.28 -18.47
C ALA A 236 11.19 -1.84 -18.82
N PRO A 237 10.68 -1.57 -20.03
CA PRO A 237 10.33 -0.20 -20.45
C PRO A 237 9.30 0.51 -19.57
N ASN A 238 8.45 -0.26 -18.88
CA ASN A 238 7.40 0.20 -17.98
C ASN A 238 7.76 0.03 -16.49
N VAL A 239 9.06 -0.09 -16.16
CA VAL A 239 9.54 -0.26 -14.78
C VAL A 239 10.48 0.87 -14.39
N ARG A 240 10.20 1.51 -13.25
CA ARG A 240 11.08 2.48 -12.60
C ARG A 240 11.43 2.01 -11.20
N ASN A 241 12.68 1.61 -10.98
CA ASN A 241 13.21 1.32 -9.64
C ASN A 241 13.94 2.56 -9.10
N VAL A 242 13.51 3.08 -7.95
CA VAL A 242 14.04 4.27 -7.29
C VAL A 242 14.68 3.86 -5.96
N LEU A 243 15.94 4.24 -5.78
CA LEU A 243 16.63 4.17 -4.48
C LEU A 243 16.55 5.54 -3.81
N LEU A 244 15.91 5.63 -2.65
CA LEU A 244 15.71 6.90 -1.92
C LEU A 244 17.03 7.64 -1.67
N GLN A 245 18.10 6.94 -1.34
CA GLN A 245 19.40 7.56 -1.09
C GLN A 245 20.05 8.16 -2.34
N ASN A 246 19.59 7.80 -3.55
CA ASN A 246 20.00 8.50 -4.79
C ASN A 246 19.18 9.78 -5.02
N VAL A 247 18.01 9.88 -4.41
CA VAL A 247 17.11 11.04 -4.47
C VAL A 247 17.48 12.05 -3.38
N CYS A 248 17.71 11.57 -2.16
CA CYS A 248 18.15 12.37 -1.02
C CYS A 248 19.08 11.54 -0.13
N ALA A 249 20.37 11.91 -0.07
CA ALA A 249 21.34 11.20 0.74
C ALA A 249 21.16 11.40 2.27
N LEU A 250 20.28 12.32 2.69
CA LEU A 250 19.93 12.55 4.10
C LEU A 250 18.71 11.73 4.56
N ASP A 251 18.15 10.93 3.67
CA ASP A 251 17.02 10.05 3.96
C ASP A 251 17.53 8.71 4.51
N PHE A 252 17.27 8.48 5.79
CA PHE A 252 17.57 7.24 6.51
C PHE A 252 16.31 6.45 6.85
N THR A 253 15.19 6.67 6.14
CA THR A 253 13.99 5.87 6.39
C THR A 253 14.28 4.39 6.22
N ASP A 254 13.69 3.59 7.10
CA ASP A 254 13.74 2.13 7.04
C ASP A 254 12.45 1.57 6.41
N HIS A 255 12.25 0.25 6.50
CA HIS A 255 11.09 -0.43 5.94
C HIS A 255 9.76 0.10 6.49
N LEU A 256 9.66 0.38 7.79
CA LEU A 256 8.40 0.79 8.41
C LEU A 256 8.11 2.27 8.20
N GLY A 257 9.15 3.10 8.14
CA GLY A 257 9.02 4.55 7.98
C GLY A 257 8.59 4.99 6.58
N ILE A 258 8.88 4.20 5.54
CA ILE A 258 8.76 4.64 4.15
C ILE A 258 7.36 5.17 3.72
N PRO A 259 6.20 4.70 4.24
CA PRO A 259 4.90 5.28 3.90
C PRO A 259 4.66 6.67 4.49
N TYR A 260 5.41 7.03 5.53
CA TYR A 260 5.36 8.32 6.22
C TYR A 260 6.48 9.27 5.79
N ASP A 261 7.45 8.78 5.01
CA ASP A 261 8.57 9.55 4.52
C ASP A 261 8.12 10.62 3.49
N PRO A 262 8.40 11.92 3.72
CA PRO A 262 7.97 12.99 2.83
C PRO A 262 8.60 12.97 1.42
N ILE A 263 9.81 12.42 1.29
CA ILE A 263 10.57 12.23 0.04
C ILE A 263 9.96 11.05 -0.73
N ALA A 264 9.74 9.91 -0.07
CA ALA A 264 9.08 8.76 -0.68
C ALA A 264 7.66 9.09 -1.14
N GLN A 265 6.89 9.81 -0.32
CA GLN A 265 5.55 10.27 -0.69
C GLN A 265 5.57 11.26 -1.88
N ARG A 266 6.61 12.08 -2.04
CA ARG A 266 6.76 12.90 -3.25
C ARG A 266 7.07 12.04 -4.47
N GLU A 267 7.90 10.99 -4.33
CA GLU A 267 8.13 10.04 -5.41
C GLU A 267 6.87 9.26 -5.79
N VAL A 268 5.97 8.98 -4.84
CA VAL A 268 4.63 8.44 -5.13
C VAL A 268 3.83 9.41 -5.99
N LEU A 269 3.75 10.69 -5.61
CA LEU A 269 3.07 11.72 -6.41
C LEU A 269 3.68 11.85 -7.81
N ASN A 270 5.01 11.83 -7.92
CA ASN A 270 5.71 11.87 -9.21
C ASN A 270 5.39 10.65 -10.09
N ALA A 271 5.19 9.48 -9.49
CA ALA A 271 4.79 8.29 -10.23
C ALA A 271 3.30 8.33 -10.66
N LEU A 272 2.44 8.87 -9.80
CA LEU A 272 1.01 9.05 -10.09
C LEU A 272 0.76 10.14 -11.15
N ASP A 273 1.59 11.18 -11.22
CA ASP A 273 1.54 12.22 -12.26
C ASP A 273 2.94 12.58 -12.79
N PRO A 274 3.50 11.79 -13.73
CA PRO A 274 4.82 12.02 -14.28
C PRO A 274 4.95 13.32 -15.09
N GLN A 275 3.84 13.88 -15.60
CA GLN A 275 3.86 15.11 -16.39
C GLN A 275 4.12 16.35 -15.53
N HIS A 276 3.76 16.28 -14.25
CA HIS A 276 3.95 17.35 -13.27
C HIS A 276 4.91 16.94 -12.15
N ALA A 277 5.78 15.95 -12.40
CA ALA A 277 6.75 15.48 -11.42
C ALA A 277 7.68 16.59 -10.95
N ALA A 278 7.93 16.63 -9.63
CA ALA A 278 8.79 17.61 -8.99
C ALA A 278 9.83 16.95 -8.10
N ALA A 279 11.07 17.45 -8.13
CA ALA A 279 12.10 16.97 -7.23
C ALA A 279 11.67 17.14 -5.76
N PRO A 280 11.83 16.11 -4.91
CA PRO A 280 11.56 16.24 -3.48
C PRO A 280 12.54 17.19 -2.81
N LYS A 281 12.05 17.91 -1.80
CA LYS A 281 12.91 18.68 -0.90
C LYS A 281 13.68 17.69 -0.02
N CYS A 282 14.97 17.55 -0.27
CA CYS A 282 15.82 16.69 0.54
C CYS A 282 15.93 17.23 1.97
N VAL A 283 15.57 16.40 2.94
CA VAL A 283 15.57 16.67 4.38
C VAL A 283 16.07 15.44 5.11
N PHE A 284 16.53 15.63 6.35
CA PHE A 284 16.85 14.49 7.21
C PHE A 284 15.56 13.75 7.59
N VAL A 285 15.53 12.45 7.34
CA VAL A 285 14.45 11.56 7.79
C VAL A 285 15.07 10.45 8.63
N PRO A 286 14.73 10.31 9.92
CA PRO A 286 15.26 9.26 10.77
C PRO A 286 14.59 7.90 10.50
N PRO A 287 15.27 6.80 10.83
CA PRO A 287 14.65 5.47 10.87
C PRO A 287 13.62 5.36 12.01
N VAL A 288 12.73 4.37 11.91
CA VAL A 288 11.75 3.98 12.93
C VAL A 288 12.34 2.91 13.88
N ILE A 289 13.03 1.91 13.33
CA ILE A 289 13.66 0.79 14.03
C ILE A 289 15.18 0.96 14.12
N SER A 290 15.82 1.32 13.00
CA SER A 290 17.24 1.04 12.72
C SER A 290 18.14 2.27 12.57
#